data_AF-A0A2J6HXX5-F1
#
_entry.id   AF-A0A2J6HXX5-F1
#
_cell.length_a   1.000
_cell.length_b   1.000
_cell.length_c   1.000
_cell.angle_alpha   90.00
_cell.angle_beta   90.00
_cell.angle_gamma   90.00
#
_symmetry.space_group_name_H-M   'P 1'
#
loop_
_entity.id
_entity.type
_entity.pdbx_description
1 polymer ?
#
loop_
_entity_poly.entity_id
_entity_poly.type
_entity_poly.pdbx_seq_one_letter_code
_entity_poly.pdbx_strand_id
1 'polypeptide(L)'
;MKKLYLLTAFLFLTAMATFAGGLRAHMNYSTFFIPGESPYIETYMLVEGNGTTFVKNDNNKFQATIEVLVLFKQGDKIIEFNKYEFNSPELTDTLNNVHNMINFMDQQRYMIPNGDYTMEYEISDKNTDQKPLKTSQKISVNYADNAISISEIMLIDSYSDAKEQSMLTRGGYNIIPGVFNFYPDSRN
;
A
#
# COMPACT_ATOMS: atom_id res chain seq x y z
N MET A 1 51.86 -8.23 15.37
CA MET A 1 50.70 -9.12 15.57
C MET A 1 49.55 -8.44 16.34
N LYS A 2 49.74 -7.88 17.54
CA LYS A 2 48.66 -7.18 18.30
C LYS A 2 47.94 -6.06 17.54
N LYS A 3 48.66 -5.27 16.71
CA LYS A 3 48.07 -4.22 15.87
C LYS A 3 47.22 -4.75 14.71
N LEU A 4 47.47 -5.98 14.25
CA LEU A 4 46.69 -6.61 13.17
C LEU A 4 45.34 -7.09 13.70
N TYR A 5 45.29 -7.62 14.92
CA TYR A 5 44.04 -8.01 15.61
C TYR A 5 43.12 -6.80 15.90
N LEU A 6 43.70 -5.64 16.23
CA LEU A 6 42.94 -4.40 16.41
C LEU A 6 42.33 -3.90 15.08
N LEU A 7 43.07 -4.06 13.98
CA LEU A 7 42.58 -3.68 12.65
C LEU A 7 41.46 -4.60 12.16
N THR A 8 41.56 -5.93 12.40
CA THR A 8 40.48 -6.87 12.08
C THR A 8 39.27 -6.71 12.98
N ALA A 9 39.45 -6.39 14.27
CA ALA A 9 38.34 -6.06 15.16
C ALA A 9 37.60 -4.79 14.72
N PHE A 10 38.33 -3.75 14.29
CA PHE A 10 37.75 -2.52 13.77
C PHE A 10 36.99 -2.74 12.45
N LEU A 11 37.52 -3.57 11.55
CA LEU A 11 36.85 -3.92 10.29
C LEU A 11 35.54 -4.70 10.52
N PHE A 12 35.50 -5.57 11.53
CA PHE A 12 34.29 -6.32 11.93
C PHE A 12 33.20 -5.40 12.52
N LEU A 13 33.59 -4.35 13.25
CA LEU A 13 32.66 -3.36 13.81
C LEU A 13 32.02 -2.47 12.72
N THR A 14 32.74 -2.15 11.65
CA THR A 14 32.18 -1.37 10.53
C THR A 14 31.25 -2.17 9.61
N ALA A 15 31.36 -3.51 9.62
CA ALA A 15 30.49 -4.38 8.82
C ALA A 15 29.06 -4.52 9.40
N MET A 16 28.82 -4.04 10.63
CA MET A 16 27.49 -3.96 11.24
C MET A 16 26.76 -2.65 10.94
N ALA A 17 27.16 -1.91 9.90
CA ALA A 17 26.30 -0.86 9.36
C ALA A 17 25.02 -1.51 8.83
N THR A 18 24.00 -1.53 9.67
CA THR A 18 22.68 -2.07 9.38
C THR A 18 22.11 -1.31 8.18
N PHE A 19 21.88 -2.01 7.07
CA PHE A 19 21.01 -1.51 6.01
C PHE A 19 19.60 -1.38 6.60
N ALA A 20 19.21 -0.16 6.96
CA ALA A 20 17.80 0.14 7.19
C ALA A 20 17.08 -0.09 5.86
N GLY A 21 16.09 -0.98 5.86
CA GLY A 21 15.25 -1.22 4.69
C GLY A 21 14.54 0.08 4.29
N GLY A 22 14.51 0.38 2.99
CA GLY A 22 13.68 1.46 2.47
C GLY A 22 12.19 1.10 2.55
N LEU A 23 11.34 2.11 2.55
CA LEU A 23 9.91 1.95 2.34
C LEU A 23 9.64 1.05 1.13
N ARG A 24 8.81 0.02 1.35
CA ARG A 24 8.36 -0.91 0.32
C ARG A 24 6.84 -0.97 0.36
N ALA A 25 6.23 -0.54 -0.75
CA ALA A 25 4.79 -0.56 -0.94
C ALA A 25 4.49 -1.17 -2.30
N HIS A 26 3.52 -2.07 -2.32
CA HIS A 26 2.98 -2.67 -3.53
C HIS A 26 1.60 -2.10 -3.75
N MET A 27 1.26 -1.86 -5.01
CA MET A 27 0.01 -1.21 -5.34
C MET A 27 -0.62 -1.83 -6.57
N ASN A 28 -1.93 -2.05 -6.49
CA ASN A 28 -2.76 -2.52 -7.57
C ASN A 28 -4.05 -1.70 -7.64
N TYR A 29 -4.80 -1.84 -8.73
CA TYR A 29 -6.11 -1.22 -8.88
C TYR A 29 -7.04 -2.11 -9.70
N SER A 30 -8.34 -1.90 -9.53
CA SER A 30 -9.38 -2.40 -10.42
C SER A 30 -10.39 -1.29 -10.68
N THR A 31 -11.00 -1.31 -11.86
CA THR A 31 -12.12 -0.42 -12.19
C THR A 31 -13.43 -1.18 -12.03
N PHE A 32 -14.45 -0.47 -11.55
CA PHE A 32 -15.78 -1.04 -11.32
C PHE A 32 -16.87 -0.10 -11.81
N PHE A 33 -18.04 -0.67 -12.09
CA PHE A 33 -19.20 0.07 -12.54
C PHE A 33 -20.46 -0.43 -11.83
N ILE A 34 -21.22 0.51 -11.27
CA ILE A 34 -22.55 0.27 -10.71
C ILE A 34 -23.54 0.92 -11.67
N PRO A 35 -24.49 0.16 -12.26
CA PRO A 35 -25.46 0.74 -13.18
C PRO A 35 -26.23 1.92 -12.58
N GLY A 36 -26.21 3.06 -13.26
CA GLY A 36 -26.84 4.29 -12.81
C GLY A 36 -25.95 5.20 -11.94
N GLU A 37 -24.71 4.79 -11.65
CA GLU A 37 -23.71 5.58 -10.95
C GLU A 37 -22.47 5.84 -11.83
N SER A 38 -21.62 6.78 -11.40
CA SER A 38 -20.30 6.94 -12.03
C SER A 38 -19.48 5.67 -11.81
N PRO A 39 -18.68 5.22 -12.80
CA PRO A 39 -17.68 4.21 -12.52
C PRO A 39 -16.67 4.73 -11.49
N TYR A 40 -15.92 3.80 -10.90
CA TYR A 40 -14.90 4.14 -9.93
C TYR A 40 -13.66 3.27 -10.10
N ILE A 41 -12.54 3.82 -9.66
CA ILE A 41 -11.27 3.12 -9.51
C ILE A 41 -11.15 2.74 -8.04
N GLU A 42 -10.92 1.47 -7.75
CA GLU A 42 -10.55 0.98 -6.43
C GLU A 42 -9.07 0.65 -6.41
N THR A 43 -8.36 1.18 -5.43
CA THR A 43 -6.92 1.00 -5.27
C THR A 43 -6.65 0.10 -4.08
N TYR A 44 -5.63 -0.74 -4.17
CA TYR A 44 -5.18 -1.62 -3.10
C TYR A 44 -3.70 -1.41 -2.87
N MET A 45 -3.33 -1.00 -1.66
CA MET A 45 -1.94 -0.79 -1.29
C MET A 45 -1.56 -1.75 -0.18
N LEU A 46 -0.42 -2.43 -0.32
CA LEU A 46 0.19 -3.25 0.73
C LEU A 46 1.55 -2.64 1.09
N VAL A 47 1.72 -2.25 2.33
CA VAL A 47 2.98 -1.73 2.86
C VAL A 47 3.68 -2.81 3.67
N GLU A 48 4.96 -3.03 3.38
CA GLU A 48 5.78 -3.96 4.15
C GLU A 48 6.28 -3.27 5.43
N GLY A 49 5.81 -3.73 6.59
CA GLY A 49 6.14 -3.10 7.88
C GLY A 49 7.65 -3.03 8.16
N ASN A 50 8.41 -4.02 7.68
CA ASN A 50 9.87 -4.06 7.80
C ASN A 50 10.60 -2.90 7.09
N GLY A 51 9.94 -2.19 6.17
CA GLY A 51 10.47 -1.00 5.51
C GLY A 51 9.99 0.33 6.12
N THR A 52 9.28 0.29 7.25
CA THR A 52 8.65 1.47 7.85
C THR A 52 9.22 1.78 9.24
N THR A 53 9.09 3.03 9.65
CA THR A 53 9.58 3.57 10.92
C THR A 53 8.42 3.68 11.89
N PHE A 54 8.51 2.92 12.98
CA PHE A 54 7.52 2.93 14.04
C PHE A 54 7.92 3.91 15.14
N VAL A 55 7.01 4.80 15.50
CA VAL A 55 7.18 5.74 16.63
C VAL A 55 6.06 5.53 17.65
N LYS A 56 6.27 5.99 18.88
CA LYS A 56 5.24 5.91 19.91
C LYS A 56 4.12 6.91 19.63
N ASN A 57 2.88 6.43 19.63
CA ASN A 57 1.68 7.25 19.58
C ASN A 57 1.22 7.65 20.99
N ASP A 58 0.11 8.39 21.07
CA ASP A 58 -0.46 8.89 22.33
C ASP A 58 -0.87 7.78 23.31
N ASN A 59 -1.14 6.58 22.80
CA ASN A 59 -1.45 5.38 23.60
C ASN A 59 -0.18 4.67 24.11
N ASN A 60 1.00 5.26 23.91
CA ASN A 60 2.31 4.66 24.21
C ASN A 60 2.53 3.32 23.48
N LYS A 61 1.91 3.16 22.30
CA LYS A 61 2.09 2.03 21.38
C LYS A 61 2.92 2.47 20.18
N PHE A 62 3.63 1.53 19.57
CA PHE A 62 4.42 1.77 18.37
C PHE A 62 3.54 1.67 17.12
N GLN A 63 3.60 2.66 16.24
CA GLN A 63 2.80 2.73 15.03
C GLN A 63 3.60 3.43 13.92
N ALA A 64 3.46 2.94 12.69
CA ALA A 64 3.95 3.60 11.48
C ALA A 64 2.81 4.40 10.83
N THR A 65 3.15 5.52 10.20
CA THR A 65 2.19 6.40 9.51
C THR A 65 2.65 6.65 8.09
N ILE A 66 1.83 6.25 7.13
CA ILE A 66 2.11 6.37 5.71
C ILE A 66 1.25 7.50 5.14
N GLU A 67 1.89 8.47 4.49
CA GLU A 67 1.24 9.52 3.73
C GLU A 67 1.23 9.14 2.25
N VAL A 68 0.05 9.19 1.64
CA VAL A 68 -0.21 8.87 0.24
C VAL A 68 -0.80 10.09 -0.45
N LEU A 69 -0.21 10.47 -1.58
CA LEU A 69 -0.80 11.37 -2.56
C LEU A 69 -1.11 10.57 -3.83
N VAL A 70 -2.35 10.64 -4.29
CA VAL A 70 -2.78 10.13 -5.60
C VAL A 70 -3.30 11.27 -6.46
N LEU A 71 -2.90 11.29 -7.73
CA LEU A 71 -3.40 12.21 -8.74
C LEU A 71 -3.95 11.41 -9.93
N PHE A 72 -5.13 11.78 -10.42
CA PHE A 72 -5.68 11.31 -11.69
C PHE A 72 -5.63 12.44 -12.70
N LYS A 73 -4.91 12.25 -13.81
CA LYS A 73 -4.61 13.30 -14.78
C LYS A 73 -5.07 12.96 -16.19
N GLN A 74 -5.47 13.98 -16.94
CA GLN A 74 -5.70 13.93 -18.38
C GLN A 74 -4.79 14.94 -19.07
N GLY A 75 -3.68 14.45 -19.63
CA GLY A 75 -2.57 15.31 -20.02
C GLY A 75 -2.02 16.05 -18.80
N ASP A 76 -1.98 17.38 -18.86
CA ASP A 76 -1.49 18.24 -17.77
C ASP A 76 -2.56 18.60 -16.74
N LYS A 77 -3.83 18.25 -16.98
CA LYS A 77 -4.94 18.59 -16.08
C LYS A 77 -5.11 17.51 -15.01
N ILE A 78 -5.07 17.92 -13.74
CA ILE A 78 -5.52 17.08 -12.62
C ILE A 78 -7.05 17.07 -12.62
N ILE A 79 -7.63 15.88 -12.75
CA ILE A 79 -9.07 15.64 -12.73
C ILE A 79 -9.55 15.36 -11.32
N GLU A 80 -8.79 14.58 -10.57
CA GLU A 80 -9.09 14.19 -9.20
C GLU A 80 -7.77 14.02 -8.44
N PHE A 81 -7.78 14.31 -7.13
CA PHE A 81 -6.63 14.02 -6.28
C PHE A 81 -7.04 13.73 -4.85
N ASN A 82 -6.25 12.91 -4.17
CA ASN A 82 -6.44 12.69 -2.74
C ASN A 82 -5.09 12.62 -2.05
N LYS A 83 -4.99 13.31 -0.90
CA LYS A 83 -3.84 13.24 0.00
C LYS A 83 -4.33 12.81 1.37
N TYR A 84 -3.85 11.67 1.84
CA TYR A 84 -4.31 11.08 3.09
C TYR A 84 -3.18 10.35 3.82
N GLU A 85 -3.43 10.06 5.09
CA GLU A 85 -2.55 9.25 5.93
C GLU A 85 -3.29 7.98 6.35
N PHE A 86 -2.58 6.87 6.45
CA PHE A 86 -3.08 5.66 7.09
C PHE A 86 -2.00 5.05 7.97
N ASN A 87 -2.45 4.38 9.03
CA ASN A 87 -1.58 3.87 10.08
C ASN A 87 -1.46 2.36 10.01
N SER A 88 -0.30 1.85 10.41
CA SER A 88 -0.17 0.44 10.75
C SER A 88 -1.05 0.08 11.96
N PRO A 89 -1.28 -1.21 12.24
CA PRO A 89 -1.73 -1.64 13.56
C PRO A 89 -0.81 -1.12 14.66
N GLU A 90 -1.38 -0.89 15.85
CA GLU A 90 -0.61 -0.55 17.05
C GLU A 90 0.15 -1.76 17.59
N LEU A 91 1.43 -1.58 17.91
CA LEU A 91 2.30 -2.62 18.47
C LEU A 91 2.72 -2.26 19.90
N THR A 92 2.81 -3.26 20.78
CA THR A 92 3.31 -3.07 22.15
C THR A 92 4.83 -3.05 22.23
N ASP A 93 5.49 -3.72 21.29
CA ASP A 93 6.93 -3.78 21.15
C ASP A 93 7.30 -4.03 19.67
N THR A 94 8.38 -3.39 19.22
CA THR A 94 8.92 -3.52 17.86
C THR A 94 9.90 -4.69 17.73
N LEU A 95 10.48 -5.19 18.83
CA LEU A 95 11.52 -6.25 18.82
C LEU A 95 10.92 -7.67 18.80
N ASN A 96 9.90 -7.93 19.61
CA ASN A 96 9.24 -9.24 19.64
C ASN A 96 8.43 -9.57 18.37
N ASN A 97 8.19 -8.56 17.51
CA ASN A 97 7.49 -8.70 16.24
C ASN A 97 8.42 -8.60 15.02
N VAL A 98 9.75 -8.64 15.20
CA VAL A 98 10.72 -8.54 14.08
C VAL A 98 10.54 -9.63 13.02
N HIS A 99 9.99 -10.80 13.38
CA HIS A 99 9.66 -11.87 12.42
C HIS A 99 8.27 -11.73 11.80
N ASN A 100 7.42 -10.85 12.35
CA ASN A 100 6.01 -10.68 12.00
C ASN A 100 5.64 -9.19 11.90
N MET A 101 6.50 -8.30 11.39
CA MET A 101 6.06 -6.93 11.15
C MET A 101 4.90 -7.00 10.17
N ILE A 102 3.73 -6.65 10.69
CA ILE A 102 2.45 -6.90 10.04
C ILE A 102 2.43 -6.02 8.79
N ASN A 103 2.50 -6.63 7.62
CA ASN A 103 2.17 -5.91 6.40
C ASN A 103 0.74 -5.40 6.57
N PHE A 104 0.56 -4.12 6.30
CA PHE A 104 -0.72 -3.46 6.48
C PHE A 104 -1.17 -2.88 5.16
N MET A 105 -2.48 -2.81 4.98
CA MET A 105 -3.07 -2.47 3.70
C MET A 105 -4.05 -1.32 3.81
N ASP A 106 -4.22 -0.68 2.67
CA ASP A 106 -5.20 0.37 2.46
C ASP A 106 -5.99 0.10 1.17
N GLN A 107 -7.24 0.57 1.15
CA GLN A 107 -8.17 0.46 0.04
C GLN A 107 -8.97 1.76 -0.06
N GLN A 108 -8.89 2.40 -1.23
CA GLN A 108 -9.61 3.64 -1.52
C GLN A 108 -10.47 3.48 -2.78
N ARG A 109 -11.54 4.26 -2.87
CA ARG A 109 -12.44 4.30 -4.04
C ARG A 109 -12.52 5.73 -4.54
N TYR A 110 -12.30 5.90 -5.84
CA TYR A 110 -12.34 7.20 -6.52
C TYR A 110 -13.40 7.14 -7.61
N MET A 111 -14.53 7.83 -7.37
CA MET A 111 -15.57 8.00 -8.38
C MET A 111 -15.01 8.86 -9.51
N ILE A 112 -14.86 8.30 -10.70
CA ILE A 112 -14.29 9.00 -11.85
C ILE A 112 -15.07 8.64 -13.11
N PRO A 113 -15.41 9.62 -13.98
CA PRO A 113 -16.09 9.32 -15.23
C PRO A 113 -15.29 8.41 -16.16
N ASN A 114 -15.94 7.93 -17.22
CA ASN A 114 -15.25 7.26 -18.31
C ASN A 114 -14.18 8.17 -18.93
N GLY A 115 -13.03 7.60 -19.23
CA GLY A 115 -11.90 8.28 -19.85
C GLY A 115 -10.58 7.54 -19.68
N ASP A 116 -9.58 8.03 -20.41
CA ASP A 116 -8.19 7.64 -20.22
C ASP A 116 -7.51 8.59 -19.24
N TYR A 117 -6.75 8.05 -18.30
CA TYR A 117 -6.09 8.78 -17.22
C TYR A 117 -4.63 8.35 -17.07
N THR A 118 -3.83 9.25 -16.51
CA THR A 118 -2.55 8.92 -15.88
C THR A 118 -2.74 9.02 -14.37
N MET A 119 -2.51 7.91 -13.67
CA MET A 119 -2.60 7.81 -12.23
C MET A 119 -1.19 7.88 -11.64
N GLU A 120 -0.91 8.93 -10.88
CA GLU A 120 0.38 9.17 -10.22
C GLU A 120 0.24 8.96 -8.72
N TYR A 121 1.22 8.29 -8.11
CA TYR A 121 1.31 8.09 -6.68
C TYR A 121 2.61 8.65 -6.11
N GLU A 122 2.51 9.21 -4.92
CA GLU A 122 3.63 9.51 -4.05
C GLU A 122 3.33 8.95 -2.66
N ILE A 123 4.19 8.04 -2.19
CA ILE A 123 4.02 7.31 -0.93
C ILE A 123 5.24 7.61 -0.06
N SER A 124 5.01 8.05 1.17
CA SER A 124 6.07 8.39 2.11
C SER A 124 5.75 7.89 3.52
N ASP A 125 6.79 7.55 4.28
CA ASP A 125 6.68 7.27 5.70
C ASP A 125 6.95 8.58 6.46
N LYS A 126 5.98 8.99 7.28
CA LYS A 126 6.00 10.27 8.01
C LYS A 126 7.02 10.32 9.14
N ASN A 127 7.51 9.16 9.55
CA ASN A 127 8.41 9.02 10.67
C ASN A 127 9.89 8.97 10.25
N THR A 128 10.18 9.26 8.98
CA THR A 128 11.54 9.22 8.42
C THR A 128 11.74 10.25 7.32
N ASP A 129 13.00 10.61 7.07
CA ASP A 129 13.40 11.51 5.97
C ASP A 129 13.73 10.74 4.68
N GLN A 130 13.33 9.46 4.59
CA GLN A 130 13.48 8.69 3.36
C GLN A 130 12.72 9.36 2.20
N LYS A 131 13.29 9.30 1.00
CA LYS A 131 12.64 9.85 -0.18
C LYS A 131 11.33 9.11 -0.46
N PRO A 132 10.27 9.82 -0.84
CA PRO A 132 9.01 9.20 -1.23
C PRO A 132 9.17 8.25 -2.43
N LEU A 133 8.42 7.15 -2.42
CA LEU A 133 8.23 6.30 -3.58
C LEU A 133 7.28 7.01 -4.55
N LYS A 134 7.69 7.15 -5.82
CA LYS A 134 6.86 7.75 -6.85
C LYS A 134 6.62 6.77 -7.99
N THR A 135 5.37 6.62 -8.42
CA THR A 135 5.01 5.78 -9.57
C THR A 135 3.92 6.44 -10.42
N SER A 136 3.84 6.05 -11.68
CA SER A 136 2.87 6.56 -12.64
C SER A 136 2.42 5.44 -13.56
N GLN A 137 1.12 5.33 -13.79
CA GLN A 137 0.53 4.33 -14.69
C GLN A 137 -0.65 4.87 -15.48
N LYS A 138 -0.85 4.36 -16.69
CA LYS A 138 -2.00 4.69 -17.53
C LYS A 138 -3.18 3.81 -17.17
N ILE A 139 -4.38 4.38 -17.16
CA ILE A 139 -5.63 3.70 -16.80
C ILE A 139 -6.70 4.10 -17.79
N SER A 140 -7.55 3.15 -18.18
CA SER A 140 -8.73 3.39 -18.99
C SER A 140 -9.97 2.97 -18.21
N VAL A 141 -10.90 3.88 -18.02
CA VAL A 141 -12.25 3.60 -17.49
C VAL A 141 -13.22 3.72 -18.64
N ASN A 142 -13.83 2.60 -19.06
CA ASN A 142 -14.70 2.59 -20.22
C ASN A 142 -15.86 1.60 -20.06
N TYR A 143 -16.94 2.09 -19.45
CA TYR A 143 -18.17 1.37 -19.24
C TYR A 143 -19.28 1.95 -20.10
N ALA A 144 -19.88 1.14 -20.98
CA ALA A 144 -20.97 1.59 -21.84
C ALA A 144 -22.30 1.58 -21.07
N ASP A 145 -22.97 2.72 -20.99
CA ASP A 145 -24.26 2.87 -20.30
C ASP A 145 -25.42 2.16 -21.00
N ASN A 146 -25.29 1.92 -22.31
CA ASN A 146 -26.32 1.33 -23.17
C ASN A 146 -25.97 -0.08 -23.67
N ALA A 147 -24.96 -0.71 -23.10
CA ALA A 147 -24.55 -2.07 -23.44
C ALA A 147 -24.16 -2.86 -22.19
N ILE A 148 -24.10 -4.17 -22.32
CA ILE A 148 -23.57 -5.02 -21.25
C ILE A 148 -22.10 -4.69 -21.06
N SER A 149 -21.75 -4.29 -19.85
CA SER A 149 -20.39 -3.96 -19.44
C SER A 149 -19.99 -4.82 -18.25
N ILE A 150 -18.72 -5.22 -18.19
CA ILE A 150 -18.18 -6.09 -17.14
C ILE A 150 -17.07 -5.32 -16.42
N SER A 151 -17.18 -5.19 -15.10
CA SER A 151 -16.11 -4.62 -14.27
C SER A 151 -14.84 -5.47 -14.34
N GLU A 152 -13.70 -4.86 -14.00
CA GLU A 152 -12.46 -5.63 -13.95
C GLU A 152 -12.50 -6.75 -12.92
N ILE A 153 -11.75 -7.81 -13.20
CA ILE A 153 -11.61 -8.96 -12.32
C ILE A 153 -10.54 -8.63 -11.27
N MET A 154 -10.97 -8.53 -10.02
CA MET A 154 -10.07 -8.40 -8.88
C MET A 154 -9.66 -9.78 -8.38
N LEU A 155 -8.35 -10.04 -8.32
CA LEU A 155 -7.82 -11.18 -7.58
C LEU A 155 -7.95 -10.93 -6.08
N ILE A 156 -8.25 -11.98 -5.32
CA ILE A 156 -8.36 -11.91 -3.85
C ILE A 156 -7.33 -12.84 -3.21
N ASP A 157 -6.84 -12.44 -2.05
CA ASP A 157 -5.97 -13.27 -1.21
C ASP A 157 -6.82 -14.18 -0.31
N SER A 158 -7.85 -13.61 0.31
CA SER A 158 -8.79 -14.37 1.15
C SER A 158 -10.13 -13.64 1.29
N TYR A 159 -11.14 -14.36 1.77
CA TYR A 159 -12.42 -13.78 2.14
C TYR A 159 -12.97 -14.44 3.41
N SER A 160 -13.82 -13.72 4.14
CA SER A 160 -14.54 -14.22 5.31
C SER A 160 -15.88 -13.50 5.46
N ASP A 161 -16.80 -14.05 6.25
CA ASP A 161 -18.07 -13.37 6.55
C ASP A 161 -17.82 -12.05 7.29
N ALA A 162 -18.47 -10.97 6.83
CA ALA A 162 -18.37 -9.69 7.50
C ALA A 162 -19.34 -9.65 8.70
N LYS A 163 -18.78 -9.49 9.90
CA LYS A 163 -19.56 -9.24 11.12
C LYS A 163 -19.83 -7.76 11.35
N GLU A 164 -18.92 -6.92 10.88
CA GLU A 164 -18.96 -5.47 10.99
C GLU A 164 -18.52 -4.85 9.66
N GLN A 165 -19.03 -3.65 9.36
CA GLN A 165 -18.65 -2.91 8.17
C GLN A 165 -17.24 -2.34 8.35
N SER A 166 -16.39 -2.58 7.36
CA SER A 166 -15.05 -2.02 7.25
C SER A 166 -14.78 -1.56 5.81
N MET A 167 -13.60 -0.96 5.58
CA MET A 167 -13.14 -0.64 4.23
C MET A 167 -13.06 -1.87 3.30
N LEU A 168 -12.83 -3.06 3.86
CA LEU A 168 -12.70 -4.32 3.13
C LEU A 168 -14.03 -5.06 2.96
N THR A 169 -15.13 -4.51 3.50
CA THR A 169 -16.44 -5.16 3.43
C THR A 169 -17.10 -4.91 2.08
N ARG A 170 -17.47 -5.99 1.38
CA ARG A 170 -18.17 -5.99 0.09
C ARG A 170 -19.14 -7.17 0.02
N GLY A 171 -20.41 -6.87 -0.25
CA GLY A 171 -21.44 -7.90 -0.46
C GLY A 171 -21.67 -8.84 0.73
N GLY A 172 -21.46 -8.38 1.96
CA GLY A 172 -21.58 -9.22 3.17
C GLY A 172 -20.31 -9.99 3.55
N TYR A 173 -19.21 -9.81 2.82
CA TYR A 173 -17.93 -10.45 3.10
C TYR A 173 -16.84 -9.42 3.36
N ASN A 174 -15.88 -9.76 4.20
CA ASN A 174 -14.59 -9.09 4.25
C ASN A 174 -13.69 -9.71 3.18
N ILE A 175 -13.28 -8.91 2.20
CA ILE A 175 -12.46 -9.34 1.07
C ILE A 175 -11.08 -8.74 1.21
N ILE A 176 -10.06 -9.59 1.28
CA ILE A 176 -8.66 -9.17 1.25
C ILE A 176 -8.19 -9.18 -0.22
N PRO A 177 -7.91 -8.01 -0.82
CA PRO A 177 -7.52 -7.94 -2.23
C PRO A 177 -6.11 -8.50 -2.44
N GLY A 178 -5.92 -9.17 -3.58
CA GLY A 178 -4.62 -9.60 -4.07
C GLY A 178 -3.88 -8.41 -4.68
N VAL A 179 -2.88 -7.89 -3.97
CA VAL A 179 -2.07 -6.75 -4.48
C VAL A 179 -1.08 -7.20 -5.57
N PHE A 180 -0.78 -8.49 -5.64
CA PHE A 180 0.07 -9.07 -6.67
C PHE A 180 -0.78 -9.65 -7.81
N ASN A 181 -0.34 -9.44 -9.04
CA ASN A 181 -0.98 -10.02 -10.24
C ASN A 181 -0.62 -11.51 -10.45
N PHE A 182 -0.14 -12.18 -9.41
CA PHE A 182 0.21 -13.61 -9.41
C PHE A 182 0.11 -14.19 -8.00
N TYR A 183 -0.05 -15.51 -7.91
CA TYR A 183 0.01 -16.25 -6.65
C TYR A 183 1.41 -16.89 -6.53
N PRO A 184 2.24 -16.48 -5.56
CA PRO A 184 3.56 -17.09 -5.36
C PRO A 184 3.43 -18.53 -4.83
N ASP A 185 4.37 -19.40 -5.22
CA ASP A 185 4.39 -20.81 -4.82
C ASP A 185 4.37 -21.02 -3.29
N SER A 186 4.88 -20.06 -2.52
CA SER A 186 4.83 -20.08 -1.06
C SER A 186 3.42 -19.99 -0.46
N ARG A 187 2.38 -19.86 -1.29
CA ARG A 187 0.96 -19.77 -0.88
C ARG A 187 0.10 -20.94 -1.38
N ASN A 188 0.69 -21.92 -2.09
CA ASN A 188 0.04 -23.18 -2.47
C ASN A 188 0.32 -24.29 -1.45
#